data_AF-Q4N0L6-F1
#
_entry.id   AF-Q4N0L6-F1
#
_cell.length_a   1.000
_cell.length_b   1.000
_cell.length_c   1.000
_cell.angle_alpha   90.00
_cell.angle_beta   90.00
_cell.angle_gamma   90.00
#
_symmetry.space_group_name_H-M   'P 1'
#
loop_
_entity.id
_entity.type
_entity.pdbx_description
1 polymer ?
#
loop_
_entity_poly.entity_id
_entity_poly.type
_entity_poly.pdbx_seq_one_letter_code
_entity_poly.pdbx_strand_id
1 'polypeptide(L)'
;MIKSNFLSAIKKYVPLIPYGIKNSKNYKESKRQQRISMESMRRQRELKGLILDSRKTLMMSLRDNTGISWGRSKLILKHLETHHRHPSTDDKKLRQKINDIVNLIKN
;
A
#
# COMPACT_ATOMS: atom_id res chain seq x y z
N MET A 1 -14.18 -39.34 51.60
CA MET A 1 -13.69 -39.87 50.31
C MET A 1 -13.17 -38.73 49.46
N ILE A 2 -11.95 -38.89 48.94
CA ILE A 2 -11.07 -37.84 48.41
C ILE A 2 -11.59 -37.33 47.06
N LYS A 3 -11.75 -36.01 46.94
CA LYS A 3 -12.10 -35.32 45.69
C LYS A 3 -11.00 -35.55 44.64
N SER A 4 -11.26 -36.37 43.64
CA SER A 4 -10.33 -36.64 42.53
C SER A 4 -10.30 -35.45 41.55
N ASN A 5 -9.49 -34.43 41.87
CA ASN A 5 -9.07 -33.39 40.92
C ASN A 5 -8.04 -33.94 39.90
N PHE A 6 -8.30 -35.11 39.31
CA PHE A 6 -7.35 -35.78 38.41
C PHE A 6 -7.27 -35.15 37.00
N LEU A 7 -8.06 -34.09 36.74
CA LEU A 7 -8.20 -33.48 35.41
C LEU A 7 -7.48 -32.13 35.23
N SER A 8 -6.83 -31.57 36.25
CA SER A 8 -6.15 -30.26 36.12
C SER A 8 -4.67 -30.34 35.70
N ALA A 9 -4.13 -31.54 35.46
CA ALA A 9 -2.69 -31.75 35.33
C ALA A 9 -2.17 -32.04 33.91
N ILE A 10 -2.97 -31.86 32.85
CA ILE A 10 -2.44 -31.81 31.48
C ILE A 10 -1.86 -30.41 31.29
N LYS A 11 -0.64 -30.23 31.81
CA LYS A 11 0.16 -29.02 31.66
C LYS A 11 0.35 -28.78 30.16
N LYS A 12 -0.47 -27.89 29.58
CA LYS A 12 -0.42 -27.54 28.15
C LYS A 12 1.00 -27.14 27.80
N TYR A 13 1.65 -27.87 26.90
CA TYR A 13 2.97 -27.53 26.40
C TYR A 13 2.91 -26.13 25.76
N VAL A 14 3.60 -25.17 26.37
CA VAL A 14 3.79 -23.84 25.79
C VAL A 14 5.19 -23.82 25.17
N PRO A 15 5.31 -23.76 23.83
CA PRO A 15 6.63 -23.75 23.19
C PRO A 15 7.43 -22.53 23.64
N LEU A 16 8.72 -22.72 23.90
CA LEU A 16 9.64 -21.61 24.17
C LEU A 16 9.67 -20.69 22.94
N ILE A 17 9.33 -19.43 23.13
CA ILE A 17 9.42 -18.40 22.10
C ILE A 17 10.82 -17.77 22.23
N PRO A 18 11.63 -17.72 21.15
CA PRO A 18 12.92 -17.05 21.17
C PRO A 18 12.81 -15.59 21.61
N TYR A 19 13.86 -15.11 22.29
CA TYR A 19 13.90 -13.73 22.79
C TYR A 19 13.74 -12.71 21.66
N GLY A 20 13.07 -11.58 21.96
CA GLY A 20 12.81 -10.51 20.98
C GLY A 20 11.63 -10.74 20.04
N ILE A 21 11.03 -11.94 20.01
CA ILE A 21 9.87 -12.23 19.17
C ILE A 21 8.58 -11.85 19.90
N LYS A 22 7.93 -10.77 19.44
CA LYS A 22 6.62 -10.35 19.96
C LYS A 22 5.52 -11.29 19.43
N ASN A 23 5.09 -12.24 20.26
CA ASN A 23 4.07 -13.24 19.88
C ASN A 23 2.69 -12.97 20.50
N SER A 24 2.51 -11.85 21.20
CA SER A 24 1.23 -11.51 21.83
C SER A 24 0.11 -11.40 20.79
N LYS A 25 -1.11 -11.83 21.16
CA LYS A 25 -2.28 -11.74 20.28
C LYS A 25 -2.47 -10.32 19.74
N ASN A 26 -2.35 -9.33 20.62
CA ASN A 26 -2.46 -7.91 20.29
C ASN A 26 -1.43 -7.45 19.25
N TYR A 27 -0.18 -7.94 19.33
CA TYR A 27 0.85 -7.58 18.34
C TYR A 27 0.51 -8.13 16.95
N LYS A 28 0.10 -9.40 16.88
CA LYS A 28 -0.31 -10.04 15.62
C LYS A 28 -1.52 -9.34 15.01
N GLU A 29 -2.50 -9.03 15.84
CA GLU A 29 -3.71 -8.33 15.42
C GLU A 29 -3.41 -6.91 14.93
N SER A 30 -2.59 -6.15 15.66
CA SER A 30 -2.11 -4.83 15.22
C SER A 30 -1.42 -4.90 13.85
N LYS A 31 -0.55 -5.89 13.63
CA LYS A 31 0.10 -6.09 12.32
C LYS A 31 -0.89 -6.47 11.22
N ARG A 32 -1.90 -7.28 11.53
CA ARG A 32 -2.98 -7.58 10.58
C ARG A 32 -3.78 -6.32 10.23
N GLN A 33 -4.18 -5.53 11.23
CA GLN A 33 -4.91 -4.29 11.02
C GLN A 33 -4.08 -3.26 10.25
N GLN A 34 -2.77 -3.20 10.48
CA GLN A 34 -1.86 -2.36 9.69
C GLN A 34 -1.89 -2.74 8.21
N ARG A 35 -1.89 -4.03 7.87
CA ARG A 35 -2.00 -4.48 6.47
C ARG A 35 -3.36 -4.13 5.85
N ILE A 36 -4.45 -4.40 6.56
CA ILE A 36 -5.82 -4.09 6.11
C ILE A 36 -5.98 -2.59 5.89
N SER A 37 -5.46 -1.76 6.81
CA SER A 37 -5.47 -0.31 6.69
C SER A 37 -4.69 0.16 5.47
N MET A 38 -3.48 -0.35 5.22
CA MET A 38 -2.71 0.00 4.02
C MET A 38 -3.43 -0.39 2.72
N GLU A 39 -4.09 -1.54 2.69
CA GLU A 39 -4.87 -1.98 1.53
C GLU A 39 -6.14 -1.15 1.34
N SER A 40 -6.86 -0.84 2.41
CA SER A 40 -8.02 0.07 2.38
C SER A 40 -7.62 1.47 1.91
N MET A 41 -6.52 2.01 2.42
CA MET A 41 -5.97 3.28 1.95
C MET A 41 -5.60 3.23 0.47
N ARG A 42 -5.08 2.10 -0.03
CA ARG A 42 -4.80 1.91 -1.46
C ARG A 42 -6.09 1.91 -2.28
N ARG A 43 -7.12 1.16 -1.87
CA ARG A 43 -8.42 1.14 -2.56
C ARG A 43 -9.15 2.48 -2.52
N GLN A 44 -9.13 3.18 -1.38
CA GLN A 44 -9.70 4.53 -1.26
C GLN A 44 -8.99 5.54 -2.15
N ARG A 45 -7.68 5.38 -2.33
CA ARG A 45 -6.89 6.17 -3.28
C ARG A 45 -7.30 5.85 -4.71
N GLU A 46 -7.40 4.57 -5.07
CA GLU A 46 -7.83 4.11 -6.40
C GLU A 46 -9.24 4.64 -6.75
N LEU A 47 -10.17 4.68 -5.79
CA LEU A 47 -11.50 5.26 -5.95
C LEU A 47 -11.50 6.79 -6.21
N LYS A 48 -10.44 7.50 -5.81
CA LYS A 48 -10.28 8.95 -6.02
C LYS A 48 -9.58 9.29 -7.35
N GLY A 49 -9.26 8.31 -8.18
CA GLY A 49 -8.58 8.50 -9.47
C GLY A 49 -7.07 8.67 -9.34
N LEU A 50 -6.45 9.44 -10.23
CA LEU A 50 -4.99 9.53 -10.38
C LEU A 50 -4.31 10.23 -9.19
N ILE A 51 -3.78 9.48 -8.22
CA ILE A 51 -3.17 10.02 -7.00
C ILE A 51 -1.79 10.64 -7.28
N LEU A 52 -1.71 11.95 -7.18
CA LEU A 52 -0.44 12.68 -7.22
C LEU A 52 0.06 12.87 -5.76
N ASP A 53 0.82 11.91 -5.23
CA ASP A 53 1.41 11.96 -3.88
C ASP A 53 2.65 12.85 -3.86
N SER A 54 2.62 13.97 -3.13
CA SER A 54 3.71 14.97 -3.08
C SER A 54 5.08 14.42 -2.69
N ARG A 55 5.15 13.25 -2.04
CA ARG A 55 6.41 12.56 -1.71
C ARG A 55 7.03 11.79 -2.87
N LYS A 56 6.29 11.60 -3.96
CA LYS A 56 6.72 10.86 -5.15
C LYS A 56 6.92 11.82 -6.32
N THR A 57 7.79 11.43 -7.23
CA THR A 57 7.88 12.13 -8.52
C THR A 57 6.66 11.81 -9.37
N LEU A 58 6.32 12.71 -10.28
CA LEU A 58 5.21 12.53 -11.22
C LEU A 58 5.31 11.19 -11.98
N MET A 59 6.54 10.78 -12.36
CA MET A 59 6.80 9.49 -13.01
C MET A 59 6.35 8.28 -12.18
N MET A 60 6.68 8.28 -10.88
CA MET A 60 6.32 7.18 -9.98
C MET A 60 4.81 7.14 -9.76
N SER A 61 4.21 8.31 -9.53
CA SER A 61 2.75 8.44 -9.39
C SER A 61 2.02 7.96 -10.64
N LEU A 62 2.48 8.31 -11.85
CA LEU A 62 1.92 7.83 -13.11
C LEU A 62 1.92 6.30 -13.18
N ARG A 63 3.06 5.66 -12.90
CA ARG A 63 3.16 4.19 -12.92
C ARG A 63 2.23 3.53 -11.91
N ASP A 64 2.25 4.00 -10.67
CA ASP A 64 1.48 3.41 -9.57
C ASP A 64 -0.04 3.52 -9.82
N ASN A 65 -0.50 4.63 -10.41
CA ASN A 65 -1.92 4.88 -10.65
C ASN A 65 -2.45 4.20 -11.91
N THR A 66 -1.65 4.15 -12.97
CA THR A 66 -2.14 3.79 -14.30
C THR A 66 -1.72 2.40 -14.75
N GLY A 67 -0.70 1.80 -14.11
CA GLY A 67 -0.10 0.54 -14.53
C GLY A 67 0.82 0.66 -15.75
N ILE A 68 1.12 1.88 -16.20
CA ILE A 68 1.97 2.12 -17.38
C ILE A 68 3.45 1.79 -17.07
N SER A 69 4.16 1.22 -18.05
CA SER A 69 5.59 0.90 -17.91
C SER A 69 6.45 2.17 -17.79
N TRP A 70 7.61 2.06 -17.13
CA TRP A 70 8.51 3.21 -16.92
C TRP A 70 8.89 3.95 -18.20
N GLY A 71 9.10 3.23 -19.30
CA GLY A 71 9.44 3.83 -20.59
C GLY A 71 8.31 4.71 -21.13
N ARG A 72 7.08 4.20 -21.09
CA ARG A 72 5.89 4.98 -21.50
C ARG A 72 5.63 6.15 -20.55
N SER A 73 5.86 6.01 -19.25
CA SER A 73 5.78 7.14 -18.31
C SER A 73 6.77 8.25 -18.65
N LYS A 74 8.00 7.93 -19.10
CA LYS A 74 8.97 8.94 -19.57
C LYS A 74 8.50 9.66 -20.85
N LEU A 75 7.85 8.95 -21.77
CA LEU A 75 7.27 9.57 -22.97
C LEU A 75 6.15 10.55 -22.62
N ILE A 76 5.30 10.20 -21.66
CA ILE A 76 4.25 11.09 -21.14
C ILE A 76 4.89 12.35 -20.53
N LEU A 77 5.93 12.19 -19.71
CA LEU A 77 6.64 13.34 -19.12
C LEU A 77 7.27 14.24 -20.17
N LYS A 78 7.85 13.66 -21.23
CA LYS A 78 8.39 14.40 -22.37
C LYS A 78 7.29 15.18 -23.10
N HIS A 79 6.13 14.56 -23.33
CA HIS A 79 4.98 15.23 -23.96
C HIS A 79 4.41 16.36 -23.09
N LEU A 80 4.45 16.19 -21.77
CA LEU A 80 4.07 17.23 -20.81
C LEU A 80 5.16 18.30 -20.60
N GLU A 81 6.32 18.16 -21.25
CA GLU A 81 7.48 19.04 -21.09
C GLU A 81 7.93 19.18 -19.63
N THR A 82 7.80 18.10 -18.86
CA THR A 82 8.13 18.05 -17.43
C THR A 82 9.40 17.25 -17.18
N HIS A 83 10.20 17.72 -16.22
CA HIS A 83 11.40 17.01 -15.79
C HIS A 83 11.04 15.72 -15.05
N HIS A 84 11.88 14.68 -15.13
CA HIS A 84 11.59 13.37 -14.48
C HIS A 84 11.55 13.43 -12.94
N ARG A 85 12.23 14.42 -12.35
CA ARG A 85 12.18 14.72 -10.92
C ARG A 85 11.09 15.73 -10.55
N HIS A 86 10.22 16.09 -11.49
CA HIS A 86 9.11 17.00 -11.18
C HIS A 86 8.28 16.40 -10.03
N PRO A 87 8.08 17.16 -8.94
CA PRO A 87 7.23 16.71 -7.85
C PRO A 87 5.81 16.51 -8.39
N SER A 88 5.08 15.51 -7.90
CA SER A 88 3.69 15.40 -8.32
C SER A 88 2.87 16.48 -7.63
N THR A 89 2.59 17.57 -8.36
CA THR A 89 1.72 18.66 -7.92
C THR A 89 0.26 18.33 -8.17
N ASP A 90 -0.62 18.58 -7.19
CA ASP A 90 -2.06 18.29 -7.29
C ASP A 90 -2.81 19.41 -8.03
N ASP A 91 -2.39 19.70 -9.26
CA ASP A 91 -3.12 20.59 -10.15
C ASP A 91 -4.19 19.82 -10.93
N LYS A 92 -5.44 20.27 -10.81
CA LYS A 92 -6.60 19.67 -11.49
C LYS A 92 -6.45 19.68 -13.02
N LYS A 93 -5.88 20.76 -13.58
CA LYS A 93 -5.69 20.88 -15.04
C LYS A 93 -4.68 19.87 -15.56
N LEU A 94 -3.54 19.75 -14.88
CA LEU A 94 -2.52 18.75 -15.19
C LEU A 94 -3.06 17.32 -15.09
N ARG A 95 -3.85 17.03 -14.04
CA ARG A 95 -4.47 15.72 -13.84
C ARG A 95 -5.40 15.34 -14.99
N GLN A 96 -6.22 16.26 -15.48
CA GLN A 96 -7.10 16.00 -16.62
C GLN A 96 -6.30 15.67 -17.88
N LYS A 97 -5.29 16.49 -18.21
CA LYS A 97 -4.39 16.25 -19.35
C LYS A 97 -3.72 14.88 -19.28
N ILE A 98 -3.23 14.50 -18.09
CA ILE A 98 -2.63 13.18 -17.87
C ILE A 98 -3.65 12.07 -18.11
N ASN A 99 -4.87 12.18 -17.58
CA ASN A 99 -5.92 11.19 -17.79
C ASN A 99 -6.26 11.01 -19.27
N ASP A 100 -6.37 12.11 -20.02
CA ASP A 100 -6.68 12.08 -21.45
C ASP A 100 -5.58 11.35 -22.24
N ILE A 101 -4.30 11.67 -21.96
CA ILE A 101 -3.13 11.00 -22.57
C ILE A 101 -3.09 9.52 -22.19
N VAL A 102 -3.34 9.19 -20.92
CA VAL A 102 -3.34 7.81 -20.43
C VAL A 102 -4.43 6.98 -21.10
N ASN A 103 -5.62 7.54 -21.27
CA ASN A 103 -6.73 6.87 -21.97
C ASN A 103 -6.37 6.62 -23.43
N LEU A 104 -5.71 7.56 -24.10
CA LEU A 104 -5.24 7.40 -25.48
C LEU A 104 -4.16 6.32 -25.64
N ILE A 105 -3.31 6.09 -24.63
CA ILE A 105 -2.26 5.06 -24.66
C ILE A 105 -2.78 3.66 -24.30
N LYS A 106 -3.87 3.59 -23.52
CA LYS A 106 -4.48 2.33 -23.06
C LYS A 106 -5.45 1.72 -24.06
N ASN A 107 -6.13 2.58 -24.84
CA ASN A 107 -6.92 2.18 -26.00
C ASN A 107 -6.01 1.71 -27.13
#